data_AF-A0A9E6A4I3-F1
#
_entry.id   AF-A0A9E6A4I3-F1
#
_cell.length_a   1.000
_cell.length_b   1.000
_cell.length_c   1.000
_cell.angle_alpha   90.00
_cell.angle_beta   90.00
_cell.angle_gamma   90.00
#
_symmetry.space_group_name_H-M   'P 1'
#
loop_
_entity.id
_entity.type
_entity.pdbx_description
1 polymer ?
#
loop_
_entity_poly.entity_id
_entity_poly.type
_entity_poly.pdbx_seq_one_letter_code
_entity_poly.pdbx_strand_id
1 'polypeptide(L)'
;MIENSTLIHPSAIIDPSAKIAEGVSVGPWTIIGADVSIAQGTKIASHVVIKGHSKIGENNQIFQFCSIGEDCQDKKYAGEATYLEIGDDNVFRESCTIHRGTIQDKSLTKIGNRNLFMVNVHVAHDCIIGDDIIMANNSAAAGHVVIDNKAILGGFSAIHQFCHIGHSVMCGAGTVILKDIPAFIMSSGNPAKPHGINAEGLRRQGYSSDAILNIKRAYKIVFRQQLTIEQALISLREMAVQTPEIDILIASLVQSTRGIIR
;
A
#
# COMPACT_ATOMS: atom_id res chain seq x y z
N MET A 1 -35.81 22.85 -11.78
CA MET A 1 -34.94 22.86 -10.58
C MET A 1 -35.00 21.46 -10.01
N ILE A 2 -33.88 20.72 -10.02
CA ILE A 2 -33.86 19.34 -9.52
C ILE A 2 -33.75 19.42 -8.00
N GLU A 3 -34.86 19.12 -7.34
CA GLU A 3 -34.99 18.98 -5.88
C GLU A 3 -33.97 17.96 -5.37
N ASN A 4 -33.26 18.30 -4.28
CA ASN A 4 -32.42 17.45 -3.44
C ASN A 4 -32.10 16.06 -4.03
N SER A 5 -31.16 16.00 -4.98
CA SER A 5 -30.64 14.71 -5.42
C SER A 5 -29.95 14.08 -4.21
N THR A 6 -30.52 13.01 -3.68
CA THR A 6 -29.83 12.18 -2.70
C THR A 6 -28.48 11.79 -3.29
N LEU A 7 -27.39 12.03 -2.55
CA LEU A 7 -26.05 11.64 -2.99
C LEU A 7 -25.91 10.11 -3.14
N ILE A 8 -26.86 9.36 -2.60
CA ILE A 8 -27.03 7.92 -2.75
C ILE A 8 -28.05 7.65 -3.86
N HIS A 9 -27.62 6.90 -4.87
CA HIS A 9 -28.47 6.51 -5.98
C HIS A 9 -29.54 5.48 -5.52
N PRO A 10 -30.81 5.57 -6.00
CA PRO A 10 -31.89 4.67 -5.56
C PRO A 10 -31.67 3.18 -5.82
N SER A 11 -30.78 2.83 -6.76
CA SER A 11 -30.42 1.43 -7.06
C SER A 11 -29.23 0.91 -6.25
N ALA A 12 -28.64 1.72 -5.37
CA ALA A 12 -27.66 1.24 -4.42
C ALA A 12 -28.35 0.40 -3.34
N ILE A 13 -27.72 -0.70 -2.92
CA ILE A 13 -28.20 -1.57 -1.86
C ILE A 13 -27.28 -1.36 -0.66
N ILE A 14 -27.78 -0.69 0.37
CA ILE A 14 -27.03 -0.38 1.58
C ILE A 14 -27.70 -1.09 2.74
N ASP A 15 -26.94 -1.91 3.46
CA ASP A 15 -27.42 -2.56 4.66
C ASP A 15 -27.85 -1.52 5.71
N PRO A 16 -28.99 -1.69 6.41
CA PRO A 16 -29.46 -0.71 7.39
C PRO A 16 -28.51 -0.44 8.56
N SER A 17 -27.58 -1.37 8.86
CA SER A 17 -26.59 -1.21 9.92
C SER A 17 -25.33 -0.44 9.49
N ALA A 18 -25.14 -0.22 8.18
CA ALA A 18 -24.00 0.52 7.66
C ALA A 18 -24.03 1.98 8.12
N LYS A 19 -22.85 2.52 8.46
CA LYS A 19 -22.69 3.89 8.96
C LYS A 19 -22.14 4.77 7.85
N ILE A 20 -23.02 5.50 7.18
CA ILE A 20 -22.66 6.41 6.08
C ILE A 20 -22.72 7.84 6.57
N ALA A 21 -21.58 8.54 6.56
CA ALA A 21 -21.50 9.94 6.95
C ALA A 21 -22.18 10.86 5.94
N GLU A 22 -22.47 12.09 6.38
CA GLU A 22 -22.98 13.14 5.49
C GLU A 22 -21.99 13.44 4.35
N GLY A 23 -22.51 13.78 3.17
CA GLY A 23 -21.68 14.13 2.01
C GLY A 23 -21.07 12.95 1.27
N VAL A 24 -21.25 11.70 1.73
CA VAL A 24 -20.87 10.50 0.98
C VAL A 24 -21.79 10.34 -0.24
N SER A 25 -21.20 10.09 -1.41
CA SER A 25 -21.95 9.79 -2.63
C SER A 25 -21.82 8.33 -3.03
N VAL A 26 -22.93 7.68 -3.35
CA VAL A 26 -22.98 6.26 -3.73
C VAL A 26 -23.67 6.11 -5.08
N GLY A 27 -22.93 5.60 -6.07
CA GLY A 27 -23.40 5.38 -7.43
C GLY A 27 -24.37 4.20 -7.56
N PRO A 28 -24.98 4.04 -8.77
CA PRO A 28 -25.97 2.99 -9.02
C PRO A 28 -25.38 1.59 -8.91
N TRP A 29 -26.19 0.62 -8.45
CA TRP A 29 -25.85 -0.80 -8.36
C TRP A 29 -24.64 -1.12 -7.46
N THR A 30 -24.29 -0.20 -6.57
CA THR A 30 -23.29 -0.42 -5.52
C THR A 30 -23.93 -1.12 -4.33
N ILE A 31 -23.19 -2.05 -3.73
CA ILE A 31 -23.59 -2.80 -2.54
C ILE A 31 -22.68 -2.39 -1.39
N ILE A 32 -23.28 -1.96 -0.27
CA ILE A 32 -22.60 -1.70 0.99
C ILE A 32 -23.21 -2.64 2.04
N GLY A 33 -22.42 -3.56 2.55
CA GLY A 33 -22.84 -4.57 3.54
C GLY A 33 -22.94 -4.04 4.96
N ALA A 34 -23.38 -4.93 5.86
CA ALA A 34 -23.37 -4.69 7.29
C ALA A 34 -21.96 -4.42 7.82
N ASP A 35 -21.87 -3.72 8.96
CA ASP A 35 -20.63 -3.38 9.66
C ASP A 35 -19.63 -2.50 8.90
N VAL A 36 -20.05 -1.94 7.76
CA VAL A 36 -19.28 -0.95 7.01
C VAL A 36 -19.50 0.45 7.60
N SER A 37 -18.42 1.22 7.73
CA SER A 37 -18.47 2.65 8.05
C SER A 37 -17.68 3.46 7.04
N ILE A 38 -18.27 4.55 6.55
CA ILE A 38 -17.71 5.40 5.50
C ILE A 38 -17.80 6.85 5.95
N ALA A 39 -16.65 7.51 6.05
CA ALA A 39 -16.55 8.89 6.51
C ALA A 39 -16.81 9.91 5.38
N GLN A 40 -16.90 11.18 5.77
CA GLN A 40 -17.41 12.28 4.95
C GLN A 40 -16.65 12.45 3.63
N GLY A 41 -17.38 12.87 2.59
CA GLY A 41 -16.80 13.28 1.30
C GLY A 41 -16.31 12.13 0.42
N THR A 42 -16.32 10.88 0.92
CA THR A 42 -15.99 9.71 0.12
C THR A 42 -17.00 9.50 -1.02
N LYS A 43 -16.49 9.25 -2.22
CA LYS A 43 -17.25 9.06 -3.45
C LYS A 43 -17.09 7.65 -3.96
N ILE A 44 -18.20 6.94 -4.04
CA ILE A 44 -18.27 5.56 -4.50
C ILE A 44 -19.02 5.55 -5.82
N ALA A 45 -18.35 5.09 -6.87
CA ALA A 45 -18.92 4.97 -8.20
C ALA A 45 -19.98 3.86 -8.27
N SER A 46 -20.48 3.59 -9.46
CA SER A 46 -21.40 2.48 -9.71
C SER A 46 -20.72 1.13 -9.55
N HIS A 47 -21.47 0.07 -9.27
CA HIS A 47 -20.97 -1.32 -9.29
C HIS A 47 -19.79 -1.59 -8.36
N VAL A 48 -19.74 -0.93 -7.21
CA VAL A 48 -18.75 -1.22 -6.16
C VAL A 48 -19.37 -2.19 -5.16
N VAL A 49 -18.57 -3.09 -4.61
CA VAL A 49 -18.97 -3.92 -3.47
C VAL A 49 -18.07 -3.57 -2.29
N ILE A 50 -18.69 -3.16 -1.18
CA ILE A 50 -18.01 -2.91 0.09
C ILE A 50 -18.66 -3.77 1.18
N LYS A 51 -17.89 -4.64 1.83
CA LYS A 51 -18.41 -5.58 2.83
C LYS A 51 -17.49 -5.73 4.04
N GLY A 52 -17.94 -6.55 5.00
CA GLY A 52 -17.22 -6.93 6.20
C GLY A 52 -17.03 -5.76 7.17
N HIS A 53 -16.29 -6.01 8.25
CA HIS A 53 -15.95 -4.99 9.24
C HIS A 53 -14.94 -3.99 8.66
N SER A 54 -15.42 -3.10 7.80
CA SER A 54 -14.62 -2.16 7.01
C SER A 54 -14.85 -0.73 7.47
N LYS A 55 -13.76 -0.04 7.79
CA LYS A 55 -13.75 1.41 8.06
C LYS A 55 -13.04 2.12 6.93
N ILE A 56 -13.73 3.05 6.30
CA ILE A 56 -13.21 3.86 5.18
C ILE A 56 -13.24 5.32 5.61
N GLY A 57 -12.08 5.96 5.52
CA GLY A 57 -11.88 7.37 5.87
C GLY A 57 -12.53 8.35 4.90
N GLU A 58 -12.10 9.59 4.99
CA GLU A 58 -12.67 10.74 4.30
C GLU A 58 -12.16 10.90 2.88
N ASN A 59 -12.96 11.52 2.02
CA ASN A 59 -12.57 11.99 0.68
C ASN A 59 -11.97 10.92 -0.26
N ASN A 60 -12.20 9.65 0.02
CA ASN A 60 -11.76 8.56 -0.86
C ASN A 60 -12.56 8.57 -2.17
N GLN A 61 -11.94 8.10 -3.26
CA GLN A 61 -12.60 7.90 -4.55
C GLN A 61 -12.50 6.44 -4.95
N ILE A 62 -13.63 5.75 -5.01
CA ILE A 62 -13.70 4.31 -5.31
C ILE A 62 -14.45 4.12 -6.63
N PHE A 63 -13.72 3.69 -7.66
CA PHE A 63 -14.22 3.51 -9.01
C PHE A 63 -14.94 2.16 -9.19
N GLN A 64 -15.62 2.01 -10.33
CA GLN A 64 -16.47 0.87 -10.62
C GLN A 64 -15.73 -0.47 -10.59
N PHE A 65 -16.46 -1.51 -10.19
CA PHE A 65 -16.00 -2.90 -10.12
C PHE A 65 -14.94 -3.17 -9.03
N CYS A 66 -14.68 -2.21 -8.15
CA CYS A 66 -13.89 -2.45 -6.94
C CYS A 66 -14.62 -3.40 -5.99
N SER A 67 -13.85 -4.29 -5.36
CA SER A 67 -14.27 -5.14 -4.25
C SER A 67 -13.44 -4.80 -3.02
N ILE A 68 -14.06 -4.18 -2.02
CA ILE A 68 -13.39 -3.61 -0.84
C ILE A 68 -13.93 -4.29 0.42
N GLY A 69 -13.03 -4.82 1.25
CA GLY A 69 -13.40 -5.48 2.50
C GLY A 69 -14.01 -6.86 2.31
N GLU A 70 -13.82 -7.48 1.14
CA GLU A 70 -14.30 -8.83 0.88
C GLU A 70 -13.47 -9.86 1.66
N ASP A 71 -14.01 -11.08 1.76
CA ASP A 71 -13.32 -12.24 2.31
C ASP A 71 -11.96 -12.46 1.64
N CYS A 72 -10.98 -12.87 2.44
CA CYS A 72 -9.65 -13.13 1.90
C CYS A 72 -9.57 -14.46 1.16
N GLN A 73 -8.48 -14.62 0.41
CA GLN A 73 -8.21 -15.81 -0.40
C GLN A 73 -7.33 -16.85 0.32
N ASP A 74 -6.97 -16.63 1.59
CA ASP A 74 -6.27 -17.65 2.38
C ASP A 74 -7.21 -18.84 2.60
N LYS A 75 -6.75 -20.04 2.24
CA LYS A 75 -7.52 -21.29 2.41
C LYS A 75 -7.86 -21.61 3.86
N LYS A 76 -7.14 -21.01 4.83
CA LYS A 76 -7.42 -21.17 6.26
C LYS A 76 -8.56 -20.28 6.75
N TYR A 77 -8.94 -19.25 6.00
CA TYR A 77 -10.04 -18.37 6.38
C TYR A 77 -11.37 -19.13 6.30
N ALA A 78 -12.17 -18.99 7.35
CA ALA A 78 -13.40 -19.75 7.56
C ALA A 78 -14.60 -18.85 7.88
N GLY A 79 -14.54 -17.57 7.50
CA GLY A 79 -15.62 -16.60 7.72
C GLY A 79 -15.52 -15.85 9.05
N GLU A 80 -14.34 -15.81 9.67
CA GLU A 80 -14.14 -15.12 10.94
C GLU A 80 -14.32 -13.59 10.80
N ALA A 81 -14.67 -12.95 11.92
CA ALA A 81 -14.78 -11.51 11.99
C ALA A 81 -13.39 -10.84 11.92
N THR A 82 -12.92 -10.57 10.71
CA THR A 82 -11.70 -9.81 10.43
C THR A 82 -12.01 -8.44 9.82
N TYR A 83 -11.01 -7.58 9.78
CA TYR A 83 -11.18 -6.13 9.64
C TYR A 83 -10.40 -5.57 8.46
N LEU A 84 -10.91 -4.45 7.95
CA LEU A 84 -10.23 -3.57 7.02
C LEU A 84 -10.30 -2.12 7.54
N GLU A 85 -9.16 -1.44 7.56
CA GLU A 85 -9.08 0.00 7.81
C GLU A 85 -8.43 0.70 6.62
N ILE A 86 -9.12 1.69 6.03
CA ILE A 86 -8.65 2.56 4.97
C ILE A 86 -8.68 3.99 5.49
N GLY A 87 -7.57 4.72 5.33
CA GLY A 87 -7.48 6.14 5.66
C GLY A 87 -8.16 7.05 4.63
N ASP A 88 -7.59 8.24 4.44
CA ASP A 88 -8.22 9.35 3.74
C ASP A 88 -7.58 9.61 2.37
N ASP A 89 -8.33 10.29 1.49
CA ASP A 89 -7.84 10.82 0.20
C ASP A 89 -7.25 9.76 -0.76
N ASN A 90 -7.60 8.48 -0.60
CA ASN A 90 -7.14 7.43 -1.51
C ASN A 90 -7.98 7.39 -2.79
N VAL A 91 -7.34 6.98 -3.89
CA VAL A 91 -7.99 6.73 -5.17
C VAL A 91 -7.85 5.25 -5.53
N PHE A 92 -8.97 4.53 -5.46
CA PHE A 92 -9.08 3.14 -5.89
C PHE A 92 -9.70 3.09 -7.28
N ARG A 93 -8.88 2.83 -8.29
CA ARG A 93 -9.31 2.71 -9.68
C ARG A 93 -10.01 1.37 -9.93
N GLU A 94 -10.55 1.24 -11.13
CA GLU A 94 -11.44 0.16 -11.53
C GLU A 94 -10.87 -1.22 -11.18
N SER A 95 -11.74 -2.10 -10.69
CA SER A 95 -11.40 -3.50 -10.38
C SER A 95 -10.33 -3.71 -9.30
N CYS A 96 -10.02 -2.71 -8.47
CA CYS A 96 -9.21 -2.95 -7.28
C CYS A 96 -9.86 -3.99 -6.35
N THR A 97 -9.04 -4.84 -5.75
CA THR A 97 -9.49 -5.85 -4.78
C THR A 97 -8.69 -5.69 -3.48
N ILE A 98 -9.38 -5.36 -2.40
CA ILE A 98 -8.79 -5.15 -1.08
C ILE A 98 -9.48 -6.09 -0.09
N HIS A 99 -8.75 -7.10 0.38
CA HIS A 99 -9.32 -8.13 1.26
C HIS A 99 -9.02 -7.87 2.73
N ARG A 100 -9.94 -8.32 3.61
CA ARG A 100 -9.77 -8.25 5.07
C ARG A 100 -8.64 -9.17 5.54
N GLY A 101 -8.21 -8.99 6.79
CA GLY A 101 -7.16 -9.81 7.38
C GLY A 101 -7.59 -11.24 7.72
N THR A 102 -6.70 -11.95 8.43
CA THR A 102 -6.91 -13.31 8.93
C THR A 102 -6.66 -13.39 10.44
N ILE A 103 -7.35 -14.30 11.14
CA ILE A 103 -7.18 -14.48 12.60
C ILE A 103 -5.82 -15.06 12.98
N GLN A 104 -5.09 -15.63 12.00
CA GLN A 104 -3.75 -16.17 12.20
C GLN A 104 -2.69 -15.06 12.29
N ASP A 105 -3.05 -13.82 11.95
CA ASP A 105 -2.25 -12.62 12.16
C ASP A 105 -3.07 -11.59 12.96
N LYS A 106 -3.02 -10.30 12.60
CA LYS A 106 -3.68 -9.20 13.32
C LYS A 106 -5.17 -9.08 13.03
N SER A 107 -5.75 -9.98 12.24
CA SER A 107 -7.13 -9.87 11.75
C SER A 107 -7.40 -8.57 10.99
N LEU A 108 -6.37 -7.90 10.47
CA LEU A 108 -6.47 -6.54 9.97
C LEU A 108 -5.62 -6.34 8.72
N THR A 109 -6.27 -5.95 7.63
CA THR A 109 -5.62 -5.25 6.51
C THR A 109 -5.74 -3.75 6.74
N LYS A 110 -4.66 -3.00 6.58
CA LYS A 110 -4.64 -1.55 6.82
C LYS A 110 -4.03 -0.80 5.65
N ILE A 111 -4.69 0.27 5.22
CA ILE A 111 -4.23 1.20 4.19
C ILE A 111 -4.24 2.61 4.78
N GLY A 112 -3.15 3.34 4.57
CA GLY A 112 -2.99 4.74 4.94
C GLY A 112 -3.75 5.69 4.02
N ASN A 113 -3.10 6.80 3.68
CA ASN A 113 -3.71 7.98 3.08
C ASN A 113 -3.07 8.37 1.75
N ARG A 114 -3.81 9.09 0.92
CA ARG A 114 -3.31 9.71 -0.34
C ARG A 114 -2.67 8.71 -1.30
N ASN A 115 -3.09 7.46 -1.26
CA ASN A 115 -2.58 6.42 -2.14
C ASN A 115 -3.33 6.42 -3.48
N LEU A 116 -2.63 6.03 -4.54
CA LEU A 116 -3.21 5.74 -5.85
C LEU A 116 -3.08 4.25 -6.16
N PHE A 117 -4.20 3.55 -6.11
CA PHE A 117 -4.31 2.17 -6.57
C PHE A 117 -4.91 2.20 -7.98
N MET A 118 -4.08 1.91 -8.99
CA MET A 118 -4.52 1.89 -10.38
C MET A 118 -5.32 0.62 -10.69
N VAL A 119 -5.78 0.49 -11.94
CA VAL A 119 -6.74 -0.55 -12.36
C VAL A 119 -6.24 -1.95 -12.00
N ASN A 120 -7.12 -2.74 -11.40
CA ASN A 120 -6.90 -4.13 -11.03
C ASN A 120 -5.70 -4.34 -10.08
N VAL A 121 -5.44 -3.37 -9.20
CA VAL A 121 -4.51 -3.59 -8.09
C VAL A 121 -5.12 -4.51 -7.05
N HIS A 122 -4.31 -5.43 -6.55
CA HIS A 122 -4.68 -6.37 -5.50
C HIS A 122 -3.91 -6.09 -4.21
N VAL A 123 -4.63 -6.01 -3.09
CA VAL A 123 -4.09 -6.00 -1.72
C VAL A 123 -4.71 -7.18 -0.98
N ALA A 124 -3.89 -8.19 -0.70
CA ALA A 124 -4.31 -9.37 0.02
C ALA A 124 -4.54 -9.10 1.51
N HIS A 125 -4.90 -10.15 2.23
CA HIS A 125 -5.08 -10.13 3.67
C HIS A 125 -3.81 -9.70 4.43
N ASP A 126 -4.03 -9.05 5.56
CA ASP A 126 -3.00 -8.69 6.55
C ASP A 126 -1.91 -7.76 6.00
N CYS A 127 -2.15 -7.16 4.84
CA CYS A 127 -1.24 -6.16 4.30
C CYS A 127 -1.31 -4.87 5.13
N ILE A 128 -0.15 -4.23 5.30
CA ILE A 128 -0.03 -2.91 5.90
C ILE A 128 0.56 -1.97 4.87
N ILE A 129 -0.27 -1.09 4.32
CA ILE A 129 0.07 -0.15 3.27
C ILE A 129 0.11 1.25 3.88
N GLY A 130 1.22 1.95 3.72
CA GLY A 130 1.44 3.30 4.22
C GLY A 130 0.70 4.40 3.43
N ASP A 131 1.33 5.57 3.38
CA ASP A 131 0.80 6.78 2.77
C ASP A 131 1.53 7.13 1.45
N ASP A 132 0.84 7.88 0.58
CA ASP A 132 1.41 8.47 -0.64
C ASP A 132 2.02 7.43 -1.61
N ILE A 133 1.50 6.20 -1.61
CA ILE A 133 1.95 5.09 -2.45
C ILE A 133 1.26 5.12 -3.80
N ILE A 134 1.97 4.66 -4.83
CA ILE A 134 1.38 4.39 -6.15
C ILE A 134 1.57 2.92 -6.48
N MET A 135 0.46 2.20 -6.63
CA MET A 135 0.45 0.87 -7.22
C MET A 135 -0.12 0.96 -8.63
N ALA A 136 0.73 0.77 -9.63
CA ALA A 136 0.29 0.82 -11.03
C ALA A 136 -0.47 -0.45 -11.44
N ASN A 137 -1.10 -0.40 -12.63
CA ASN A 137 -2.06 -1.41 -13.08
C ASN A 137 -1.57 -2.85 -12.87
N ASN A 138 -2.46 -3.71 -12.39
CA ASN A 138 -2.18 -5.13 -12.13
C ASN A 138 -1.02 -5.39 -11.16
N SER A 139 -0.60 -4.40 -10.37
CA SER A 139 0.31 -4.65 -9.25
C SER A 139 -0.42 -5.40 -8.13
N ALA A 140 0.25 -6.35 -7.50
CA ALA A 140 -0.36 -7.19 -6.48
C ALA A 140 0.55 -7.35 -5.26
N ALA A 141 0.00 -7.15 -4.08
CA ALA A 141 0.60 -7.49 -2.80
C ALA A 141 -0.05 -8.77 -2.26
N ALA A 142 0.74 -9.85 -2.09
CA ALA A 142 0.29 -11.08 -1.44
C ALA A 142 0.14 -10.89 0.08
N GLY A 143 -0.31 -11.94 0.78
CA GLY A 143 -0.63 -11.87 2.21
C GLY A 143 0.53 -11.34 3.07
N HIS A 144 0.20 -10.56 4.11
CA HIS A 144 1.14 -10.05 5.11
C HIS A 144 2.23 -9.11 4.56
N VAL A 145 2.05 -8.54 3.37
CA VAL A 145 3.01 -7.60 2.80
C VAL A 145 2.94 -6.26 3.51
N VAL A 146 4.11 -5.67 3.79
CA VAL A 146 4.23 -4.30 4.30
C VAL A 146 4.78 -3.40 3.21
N ILE A 147 4.13 -2.26 2.95
CA ILE A 147 4.61 -1.24 2.03
C ILE A 147 4.67 0.09 2.78
N ASP A 148 5.88 0.61 2.96
CA ASP A 148 6.10 1.90 3.58
C ASP A 148 5.73 3.07 2.65
N ASN A 149 5.68 4.27 3.23
CA ASN A 149 5.22 5.47 2.55
C ASN A 149 6.02 5.78 1.28
N LYS A 150 5.35 6.41 0.31
CA LYS A 150 5.93 6.95 -0.93
C LYS A 150 6.56 5.92 -1.87
N ALA A 151 6.29 4.63 -1.65
CA ALA A 151 6.72 3.58 -2.57
C ALA A 151 5.93 3.65 -3.89
N ILE A 152 6.59 3.29 -4.99
CA ILE A 152 5.96 3.19 -6.31
C ILE A 152 6.19 1.78 -6.86
N LEU A 153 5.11 1.08 -7.20
CA LEU A 153 5.15 -0.19 -7.90
C LEU A 153 4.73 0.00 -9.36
N GLY A 154 5.65 -0.23 -10.29
CA GLY A 154 5.33 -0.26 -11.72
C GLY A 154 4.35 -1.37 -12.07
N GLY A 155 3.64 -1.22 -13.19
CA GLY A 155 2.54 -2.13 -13.53
C GLY A 155 2.98 -3.59 -13.61
N PHE A 156 2.11 -4.52 -13.24
CA PHE A 156 2.41 -5.95 -13.12
C PHE A 156 3.53 -6.29 -12.12
N SER A 157 3.80 -5.44 -11.13
CA SER A 157 4.69 -5.83 -10.02
C SER A 157 3.96 -6.78 -9.08
N ALA A 158 4.61 -7.88 -8.70
CA ALA A 158 4.07 -8.86 -7.77
C ALA A 158 4.97 -8.97 -6.53
N ILE A 159 4.40 -8.73 -5.35
CA ILE A 159 5.09 -8.88 -4.07
C ILE A 159 4.69 -10.19 -3.42
N HIS A 160 5.67 -11.04 -3.15
CA HIS A 160 5.47 -12.31 -2.45
C HIS A 160 5.13 -12.07 -0.98
N GLN A 161 4.38 -13.01 -0.38
CA GLN A 161 3.92 -12.93 1.00
C GLN A 161 5.06 -12.62 1.99
N PHE A 162 4.73 -11.85 3.03
CA PHE A 162 5.63 -11.39 4.09
C PHE A 162 6.79 -10.46 3.66
N CYS A 163 6.86 -10.03 2.40
CA CYS A 163 7.91 -9.07 2.00
C CYS A 163 7.59 -7.66 2.54
N HIS A 164 8.65 -6.92 2.84
CA HIS A 164 8.60 -5.51 3.22
C HIS A 164 9.22 -4.65 2.12
N ILE A 165 8.43 -3.70 1.61
CA ILE A 165 8.85 -2.67 0.65
C ILE A 165 9.09 -1.37 1.40
N GLY A 166 10.35 -0.95 1.46
CA GLY A 166 10.79 0.21 2.23
C GLY A 166 10.36 1.56 1.65
N HIS A 167 10.50 2.59 2.48
CA HIS A 167 10.13 3.97 2.16
C HIS A 167 10.75 4.45 0.84
N SER A 168 9.96 5.11 -0.02
CA SER A 168 10.43 5.72 -1.27
C SER A 168 11.15 4.76 -2.24
N VAL A 169 10.86 3.47 -2.15
CA VAL A 169 11.24 2.47 -3.16
C VAL A 169 10.55 2.76 -4.49
N MET A 170 11.21 2.45 -5.61
CA MET A 170 10.59 2.46 -6.93
C MET A 170 10.87 1.16 -7.67
N CYS A 171 9.81 0.42 -7.99
CA CYS A 171 9.87 -0.79 -8.80
C CYS A 171 9.53 -0.47 -10.27
N GLY A 172 10.30 -1.03 -11.19
CA GLY A 172 9.95 -1.04 -12.62
C GLY A 172 8.73 -1.91 -12.90
N ALA A 173 8.18 -1.83 -14.12
CA ALA A 173 7.10 -2.73 -14.55
C ALA A 173 7.55 -4.20 -14.57
N GLY A 174 6.63 -5.12 -14.28
CA GLY A 174 6.88 -6.57 -14.31
C GLY A 174 7.85 -7.08 -13.24
N THR A 175 8.01 -6.36 -12.13
CA THR A 175 8.97 -6.72 -11.07
C THR A 175 8.40 -7.81 -10.16
N VAL A 176 9.13 -8.91 -9.96
CA VAL A 176 8.73 -10.00 -9.06
C VAL A 176 9.59 -9.97 -7.80
N ILE A 177 8.97 -9.64 -6.68
CA ILE A 177 9.63 -9.32 -5.42
C ILE A 177 9.48 -10.50 -4.47
N LEU A 178 10.58 -11.23 -4.23
CA LEU A 178 10.61 -12.44 -3.41
C LEU A 178 11.26 -12.22 -2.02
N LYS A 179 11.87 -11.05 -1.83
CA LYS A 179 12.64 -10.60 -0.67
C LYS A 179 12.39 -9.12 -0.42
N ASP A 180 12.76 -8.65 0.76
CA ASP A 180 12.54 -7.28 1.18
C ASP A 180 13.34 -6.30 0.32
N ILE A 181 12.79 -5.11 0.11
CA ILE A 181 13.44 -4.02 -0.62
C ILE A 181 13.70 -2.90 0.38
N PRO A 182 14.96 -2.63 0.75
CA PRO A 182 15.28 -1.55 1.68
C PRO A 182 14.81 -0.18 1.16
N ALA A 183 14.72 0.79 2.07
CA ALA A 183 14.28 2.13 1.72
C ALA A 183 15.15 2.77 0.61
N PHE A 184 14.51 3.62 -0.20
CA PHE A 184 15.10 4.43 -1.27
C PHE A 184 15.57 3.66 -2.51
N ILE A 185 15.44 2.33 -2.54
CA ILE A 185 16.01 1.50 -3.59
C ILE A 185 15.16 1.54 -4.87
N MET A 186 15.83 1.61 -6.01
CA MET A 186 15.23 1.29 -7.30
C MET A 186 15.43 -0.19 -7.60
N SER A 187 14.38 -0.89 -8.04
CA SER A 187 14.46 -2.31 -8.37
C SER A 187 13.68 -2.70 -9.60
N SER A 188 14.12 -3.75 -10.29
CA SER A 188 13.39 -4.33 -11.41
C SER A 188 13.79 -5.78 -11.67
N GLY A 189 12.97 -6.49 -12.45
CA GLY A 189 13.26 -7.85 -12.91
C GLY A 189 12.49 -8.94 -12.18
N ASN A 190 12.68 -10.17 -12.65
CA ASN A 190 12.10 -11.39 -12.09
C ASN A 190 13.20 -12.47 -11.96
N PRO A 191 13.76 -12.70 -10.76
CA PRO A 191 13.47 -11.99 -9.51
C PRO A 191 14.02 -10.56 -9.49
N ALA A 192 13.43 -9.70 -8.66
CA ALA A 192 13.82 -8.29 -8.50
C ALA A 192 15.27 -8.13 -8.05
N LYS A 193 15.99 -7.22 -8.72
CA LYS A 193 17.36 -6.82 -8.38
C LYS A 193 17.48 -5.31 -8.14
N PRO A 194 18.42 -4.86 -7.28
CA PRO A 194 18.62 -3.45 -7.00
C PRO A 194 19.41 -2.74 -8.12
N HIS A 195 18.93 -1.57 -8.55
CA HIS A 195 19.50 -0.75 -9.62
C HIS A 195 19.86 0.67 -9.16
N GLY A 196 20.31 0.82 -7.92
CA GLY A 196 20.67 2.11 -7.33
C GLY A 196 19.55 2.68 -6.46
N ILE A 197 19.53 3.99 -6.34
CA ILE A 197 18.59 4.73 -5.48
C ILE A 197 17.59 5.51 -6.33
N ASN A 198 16.41 5.76 -5.79
CA ASN A 198 15.36 6.59 -6.38
C ASN A 198 15.68 8.08 -6.26
N ALA A 199 16.82 8.51 -6.81
CA ALA A 199 17.33 9.87 -6.65
C ALA A 199 16.35 10.95 -7.14
N GLU A 200 15.63 10.68 -8.22
CA GLU A 200 14.64 11.61 -8.76
C GLU A 200 13.38 11.69 -7.88
N GLY A 201 12.89 10.55 -7.39
CA GLY A 201 11.79 10.52 -6.42
C GLY A 201 12.15 11.29 -5.14
N LEU A 202 13.35 11.06 -4.60
CA LEU A 202 13.85 11.80 -3.43
C LEU A 202 13.93 13.30 -3.66
N ARG A 203 14.41 13.74 -4.84
CA ARG A 203 14.46 15.16 -5.20
C ARG A 203 13.07 15.79 -5.21
N ARG A 204 12.08 15.11 -5.80
CA ARG A 204 10.67 15.57 -5.83
C ARG A 204 10.03 15.60 -4.45
N GLN A 205 10.50 14.76 -3.54
CA GLN A 205 10.07 14.73 -2.14
C GLN A 205 10.77 15.78 -1.26
N GLY A 206 11.66 16.61 -1.82
CA GLY A 206 12.32 17.71 -1.12
C GLY A 206 13.60 17.33 -0.37
N TYR A 207 14.17 16.15 -0.61
CA TYR A 207 15.45 15.78 0.00
C TYR A 207 16.58 16.68 -0.53
N SER A 208 17.49 17.08 0.36
CA SER A 208 18.65 17.89 -0.02
C SER A 208 19.61 17.11 -0.93
N SER A 209 20.38 17.84 -1.73
CA SER A 209 21.39 17.21 -2.60
C SER A 209 22.43 16.40 -1.80
N ASP A 210 22.79 16.88 -0.61
CA ASP A 210 23.73 16.20 0.29
C ASP A 210 23.13 14.91 0.87
N ALA A 211 21.86 14.94 1.28
CA ALA A 211 21.15 13.75 1.74
C ALA A 211 21.07 12.70 0.64
N ILE A 212 20.70 13.09 -0.60
CA ILE A 212 20.65 12.18 -1.75
C ILE A 212 22.03 11.58 -2.04
N LEU A 213 23.10 12.39 -1.97
CA LEU A 213 24.47 11.92 -2.16
C LEU A 213 24.87 10.90 -1.09
N ASN A 214 24.53 11.15 0.18
CA ASN A 214 24.82 10.25 1.29
C ASN A 214 23.98 8.96 1.24
N ILE A 215 22.71 9.03 0.84
CA ILE A 215 21.88 7.84 0.55
C ILE A 215 22.51 7.00 -0.58
N LYS A 216 23.06 7.65 -1.62
CA LYS A 216 23.77 6.95 -2.70
C LYS A 216 25.06 6.28 -2.21
N ARG A 217 25.77 6.88 -1.26
CA ARG A 217 26.95 6.27 -0.61
C ARG A 217 26.53 5.07 0.25
N ALA A 218 25.47 5.22 1.04
CA ALA A 218 24.87 4.15 1.84
C ALA A 218 24.45 2.94 0.98
N TYR A 219 23.85 3.17 -0.19
CA TYR A 219 23.58 2.10 -1.17
C TYR A 219 24.85 1.31 -1.54
N LYS A 220 25.98 1.97 -1.77
CA LYS A 220 27.22 1.27 -2.13
C LYS A 220 27.74 0.41 -0.98
N ILE A 221 27.62 0.88 0.26
CA ILE A 221 27.99 0.11 1.47
C ILE A 221 27.18 -1.19 1.51
N VAL A 222 25.86 -1.09 1.36
CA VAL A 222 24.98 -2.27 1.43
C VAL A 222 25.20 -3.21 0.25
N PHE A 223 25.26 -2.71 -0.99
CA PHE A 223 25.14 -3.55 -2.20
C PHE A 223 26.42 -3.76 -2.99
N ARG A 224 27.49 -2.99 -2.75
CA ARG A 224 28.70 -3.00 -3.61
C ARG A 224 30.01 -3.28 -2.87
N GLN A 225 30.05 -3.14 -1.55
CA GLN A 225 31.26 -3.36 -0.75
C GLN A 225 31.44 -4.79 -0.23
N GLN A 226 30.55 -5.72 -0.62
CA GLN A 226 30.61 -7.13 -0.19
C GLN A 226 30.57 -7.33 1.34
N LEU A 227 30.02 -6.35 2.07
CA LEU A 227 29.83 -6.42 3.51
C LEU A 227 28.63 -7.29 3.86
N THR A 228 28.69 -7.93 5.03
CA THR A 228 27.49 -8.47 5.67
C THR A 228 26.56 -7.32 6.07
N ILE A 229 25.28 -7.61 6.31
CA ILE A 229 24.34 -6.59 6.77
C ILE A 229 24.78 -6.00 8.12
N GLU A 230 25.29 -6.83 9.03
CA GLU A 230 25.80 -6.38 10.33
C GLU A 230 26.96 -5.39 10.18
N GLN A 231 27.92 -5.68 9.30
CA GLN A 231 29.03 -4.78 9.00
C GLN A 231 28.55 -3.48 8.34
N ALA A 232 27.64 -3.58 7.37
CA ALA A 232 27.06 -2.41 6.72
C ALA A 232 26.33 -1.51 7.74
N LEU A 233 25.58 -2.08 8.69
CA LEU A 233 24.85 -1.33 9.71
C LEU A 233 25.78 -0.49 10.61
N ILE A 234 27.00 -0.96 10.90
CA ILE A 234 27.99 -0.17 11.65
C ILE A 234 28.35 1.10 10.88
N SER A 235 28.75 0.97 9.61
CA SER A 235 29.12 2.13 8.78
C SER A 235 27.92 3.06 8.51
N LEU A 236 26.72 2.52 8.34
CA LEU A 236 25.52 3.34 8.14
C LEU A 236 25.18 4.19 9.38
N ARG A 237 25.35 3.65 10.60
CA ARG A 237 25.12 4.39 11.84
C ARG A 237 26.06 5.57 12.00
N GLU A 238 27.32 5.43 11.59
CA GLU A 238 28.27 6.55 11.56
C GLU A 238 27.83 7.65 10.59
N MET A 239 27.33 7.27 9.42
CA MET A 239 26.79 8.23 8.44
C MET A 239 25.52 8.92 8.91
N ALA A 240 24.66 8.21 9.66
CA ALA A 240 23.39 8.75 10.16
C ALA A 240 23.57 9.95 11.09
N VAL A 241 24.70 10.04 11.80
CA VAL A 241 25.06 11.20 12.65
C VAL A 241 25.04 12.52 11.86
N GLN A 242 25.44 12.50 10.59
CA GLN A 242 25.47 13.68 9.72
C GLN A 242 24.29 13.74 8.74
N THR A 243 23.58 12.63 8.54
CA THR A 243 22.45 12.54 7.59
C THR A 243 21.37 11.65 8.20
N PRO A 244 20.47 12.22 9.02
CA PRO A 244 19.43 11.48 9.73
C PRO A 244 18.51 10.64 8.82
N GLU A 245 18.37 11.01 7.55
CA GLU A 245 17.58 10.24 6.58
C GLU A 245 18.10 8.80 6.37
N ILE A 246 19.37 8.53 6.72
CA ILE A 246 19.94 7.18 6.68
C ILE A 246 19.31 6.26 7.73
N ASP A 247 18.76 6.80 8.82
CA ASP A 247 18.05 5.99 9.83
C ASP A 247 16.86 5.24 9.24
N ILE A 248 16.22 5.80 8.21
CA ILE A 248 15.13 5.13 7.47
C ILE A 248 15.65 3.87 6.76
N LEU A 249 16.82 3.96 6.12
CA LEU A 249 17.46 2.80 5.49
C LEU A 249 17.87 1.76 6.55
N ILE A 250 18.48 2.21 7.65
CA ILE A 250 18.87 1.34 8.78
C ILE A 250 17.64 0.59 9.31
N ALA A 251 16.54 1.28 9.57
CA ALA A 251 15.30 0.68 10.06
C ALA A 251 14.79 -0.41 9.11
N SER A 252 14.77 -0.16 7.80
CA SER A 252 14.33 -1.15 6.81
C SER A 252 15.23 -2.40 6.76
N LEU A 253 16.53 -2.25 7.01
CA LEU A 253 17.47 -3.38 7.06
C LEU A 253 17.29 -4.21 8.33
N VAL A 254 17.03 -3.55 9.47
CA VAL A 254 16.83 -4.21 10.77
C VAL A 254 15.50 -4.96 10.83
N GLN A 255 14.45 -4.42 10.21
CA GLN A 255 13.11 -5.03 10.20
C GLN A 255 12.97 -6.19 9.19
N SER A 256 13.93 -6.36 8.29
CA SER A 256 13.87 -7.40 7.25
C SER A 256 13.82 -8.81 7.86
N THR A 257 12.82 -9.60 7.46
CA THR A 257 12.64 -10.99 7.89
C THR A 257 12.85 -11.99 6.76
N ARG A 258 12.79 -11.55 5.50
CA ARG A 258 13.01 -12.39 4.31
C ARG A 258 14.41 -12.26 3.73
N GLY A 259 15.25 -11.45 4.37
CA GLY A 259 16.46 -10.91 3.78
C GLY A 259 16.13 -9.93 2.65
N ILE A 260 17.17 -9.27 2.14
CA ILE A 260 17.01 -8.22 1.12
C ILE A 260 17.31 -8.72 -0.29
N ILE A 261 16.75 -8.05 -1.31
CA ILE A 261 17.16 -8.24 -2.71
C ILE A 261 18.67 -8.01 -2.89
N ARG A 262 19.29 -8.61 -3.91
CA ARG A 262 20.74 -8.48 -4.20
C ARG A 262 21.00 -8.42 -5.70
#